data_AF-A0AA37U0K4-F1
#
_entry.id   AF-A0AA37U0K4-F1
#
_cell.length_a   1.000
_cell.length_b   1.000
_cell.length_c   1.000
_cell.angle_alpha   90.00
_cell.angle_beta   90.00
_cell.angle_gamma   90.00
#
_symmetry.space_group_name_H-M   'P 1'
#
loop_
_entity.id
_entity.type
_entity.pdbx_description
1 polymer ?
#
loop_
_entity_poly.entity_id
_entity_poly.type
_entity_poly.pdbx_seq_one_letter_code
_entity_poly.pdbx_strand_id
1 'polypeptide(L)'
;MAEIKDPENTIIITLKDGEVVLEMLPEIAPKHVERMKTLARAKAYDNVCFHRVIDGFMAQTGDVANGNMESDFNLRRAGTGGSEHPDLPAEFSGIPHDRGTIGAARSSSPNSANSQFFINFSDNHFLNRQYTVYGRVIKGMEHVDKITKGEPPANPDRMITVRVAADVA
;
A
#
# COMPACT_ATOMS: atom_id res chain seq x y z
N MET A 1 14.79 3.55 -17.61
CA MET A 1 13.99 4.07 -16.48
C MET A 1 12.59 3.52 -16.66
N ALA A 2 11.91 3.10 -15.60
CA ALA A 2 10.51 2.66 -15.73
C ALA A 2 9.69 3.82 -16.30
N GLU A 3 9.06 3.58 -17.46
CA GLU A 3 8.27 4.59 -18.16
C GLU A 3 6.91 4.70 -17.45
N ILE A 4 6.60 5.89 -16.94
CA ILE A 4 5.26 6.21 -16.44
C ILE A 4 4.37 6.36 -17.68
N LYS A 5 3.61 5.31 -17.99
CA LYS A 5 2.72 5.28 -19.16
C LYS A 5 1.43 6.07 -18.93
N ASP A 6 0.94 6.01 -17.70
CA ASP A 6 -0.30 6.68 -17.28
C ASP A 6 -0.07 7.37 -15.92
N PRO A 7 0.21 8.68 -15.92
CA PRO A 7 0.42 9.45 -14.69
C PRO A 7 -0.79 9.46 -13.74
N GLU A 8 -2.02 9.33 -14.25
CA GLU A 8 -3.25 9.32 -13.42
C GLU A 8 -3.44 7.99 -12.68
N ASN A 9 -2.86 6.90 -13.20
CA ASN A 9 -2.86 5.58 -12.58
C ASN A 9 -1.47 5.20 -12.08
N THR A 10 -0.65 6.19 -11.71
CA THR A 10 0.66 5.98 -11.09
C THR A 10 0.72 6.65 -9.73
N ILE A 11 1.18 5.90 -8.72
CA ILE A 11 1.41 6.41 -7.36
C ILE A 11 2.92 6.47 -7.09
N ILE A 12 3.40 7.58 -6.56
CA ILE A 12 4.78 7.77 -6.11
C ILE A 12 4.78 7.80 -4.58
N ILE A 13 5.48 6.86 -3.97
CA ILE A 13 5.71 6.80 -2.53
C ILE A 13 7.14 7.23 -2.26
N THR A 14 7.33 8.30 -1.50
CA THR A 14 8.66 8.72 -1.05
C THR A 14 8.99 8.04 0.27
N LEU A 15 10.08 7.28 0.31
CA LEU A 15 10.66 6.68 1.51
C LEU A 15 11.97 7.39 1.86
N LYS A 16 12.51 7.15 3.06
CA LYS A 16 13.82 7.69 3.48
C LYS A 16 14.96 7.29 2.54
N ASP A 17 14.83 6.12 1.91
CA ASP A 17 15.85 5.52 1.05
C ASP A 17 15.68 5.89 -0.44
N GLY A 18 14.54 6.47 -0.84
CA GLY A 18 14.23 6.82 -2.22
C GLY A 18 12.75 6.68 -2.58
N GLU A 19 12.44 6.90 -3.86
CA GLU A 19 11.07 6.83 -4.38
C GLU A 19 10.71 5.44 -4.88
N VAL A 20 9.52 4.99 -4.52
CA VAL A 20 8.88 3.77 -5.03
C VAL A 20 7.74 4.19 -5.94
N VAL A 21 7.77 3.74 -7.19
CA VAL A 21 6.73 4.06 -8.18
C VAL A 21 5.85 2.84 -8.38
N LEU A 22 4.55 3.02 -8.22
CA LEU A 22 3.52 2.00 -8.37
C LEU A 22 2.68 2.28 -9.61
N GLU A 23 2.52 1.28 -10.46
CA GLU A 23 1.50 1.26 -11.51
C GLU A 23 0.22 0.64 -10.94
N MET A 24 -0.89 1.38 -11.03
CA MET A 24 -2.21 0.96 -10.56
C MET A 24 -2.97 0.22 -11.66
N LEU A 25 -3.85 -0.71 -11.29
CA LEU A 25 -4.57 -1.59 -12.23
C LEU A 25 -6.08 -1.32 -12.19
N PRO A 26 -6.58 -0.20 -12.74
CA PRO A 26 -8.00 0.18 -12.67
C PRO A 26 -8.92 -0.82 -13.39
N GLU A 27 -8.44 -1.52 -14.42
CA GLU A 27 -9.20 -2.57 -15.11
C GLU A 27 -9.41 -3.83 -14.26
N ILE A 28 -8.59 -4.02 -13.21
CA ILE A 28 -8.62 -5.20 -12.34
C ILE A 28 -9.39 -4.91 -11.05
N ALA A 29 -9.16 -3.75 -10.44
CA ALA A 29 -9.72 -3.38 -9.15
C ALA A 29 -10.02 -1.87 -9.10
N PRO A 30 -11.01 -1.40 -9.89
CA PRO A 30 -11.28 0.03 -10.07
C PRO A 30 -11.58 0.74 -8.75
N LYS A 31 -12.30 0.11 -7.81
CA LYS A 31 -12.67 0.75 -6.55
C LYS A 31 -11.47 0.92 -5.62
N HIS A 32 -10.58 -0.06 -5.57
CA HIS A 32 -9.34 0.04 -4.78
C HIS A 32 -8.39 1.10 -5.35
N VAL A 33 -8.27 1.15 -6.68
CA VAL A 33 -7.47 2.19 -7.35
C VAL A 33 -8.03 3.58 -7.08
N GLU A 34 -9.34 3.77 -7.21
CA GLU A 34 -9.99 5.03 -6.87
C GLU A 34 -9.72 5.43 -5.41
N ARG A 35 -9.91 4.51 -4.46
CA ARG A 35 -9.68 4.76 -3.03
C ARG A 35 -8.23 5.18 -2.75
N MET A 36 -7.26 4.48 -3.33
CA MET A 36 -5.85 4.82 -3.14
C MET A 36 -5.55 6.23 -3.66
N LYS A 37 -6.08 6.60 -4.84
CA LYS A 37 -5.91 7.94 -5.40
C LYS A 37 -6.58 9.01 -4.53
N THR A 38 -7.79 8.77 -4.05
CA THR A 38 -8.50 9.69 -3.15
C THR A 38 -7.70 9.95 -1.87
N LEU A 39 -7.21 8.90 -1.22
CA LEU A 39 -6.42 9.03 0.00
C LEU A 39 -5.03 9.64 -0.22
N ALA A 40 -4.38 9.36 -1.36
CA ALA A 40 -3.13 10.00 -1.75
C ALA A 40 -3.32 11.51 -2.01
N ARG A 41 -4.37 11.90 -2.73
CA ARG A 41 -4.71 13.31 -3.01
C ARG A 41 -5.08 14.08 -1.74
N ALA A 42 -5.77 13.42 -0.82
CA ALA A 42 -6.05 13.96 0.52
C ALA A 42 -4.83 13.99 1.43
N LYS A 43 -3.66 13.48 0.99
CA LYS A 43 -2.42 13.33 1.77
C LYS A 43 -2.60 12.47 3.04
N ALA A 44 -3.64 11.65 3.09
CA ALA A 44 -3.97 10.83 4.25
C ALA A 44 -2.88 9.77 4.55
N TYR A 45 -2.12 9.36 3.53
CA TYR A 45 -1.01 8.42 3.66
C TYR A 45 0.31 9.07 4.08
N ASP A 46 0.41 10.40 4.09
CA ASP A 46 1.66 11.08 4.46
C ASP A 46 2.01 10.74 5.91
N ASN A 47 3.27 10.39 6.13
CA ASN A 47 3.83 9.91 7.38
C ASN A 47 3.21 8.64 7.96
N VAL A 48 2.41 7.88 7.20
CA VAL A 48 1.87 6.60 7.65
C VAL A 48 2.96 5.53 7.67
N CYS A 49 3.09 4.86 8.82
CA CYS A 49 4.11 3.86 9.07
C CYS A 49 3.82 2.49 8.43
N PHE A 50 4.88 1.79 8.10
CA PHE A 50 4.88 0.35 7.84
C PHE A 50 4.84 -0.39 9.18
N HIS A 51 3.63 -0.63 9.68
CA HIS A 51 3.39 -1.19 11.00
C HIS A 51 3.60 -2.71 11.06
N ARG A 52 3.64 -3.40 9.92
CA ARG A 52 3.82 -4.85 9.87
C ARG A 52 4.63 -5.24 8.64
N VAL A 53 5.85 -5.73 8.85
CA VAL A 53 6.82 -5.99 7.77
C VAL A 53 7.50 -7.32 8.03
N ILE A 54 7.22 -8.30 7.17
CA ILE A 54 7.67 -9.68 7.35
C ILE A 54 8.59 -10.04 6.20
N ASP A 55 9.82 -10.38 6.55
CA ASP A 55 10.81 -10.78 5.56
C ASP A 55 10.37 -12.02 4.79
N GLY A 56 10.59 -12.03 3.47
CA GLY A 56 10.10 -13.10 2.59
C GLY A 56 8.57 -13.22 2.53
N PHE A 57 7.82 -12.19 2.93
CA PHE A 57 6.37 -12.15 2.76
C PHE A 57 5.91 -10.78 2.24
N MET A 58 5.72 -9.77 3.10
CA MET A 58 5.19 -8.48 2.67
C MET A 58 5.51 -7.31 3.62
N ALA A 59 5.34 -6.09 3.13
CA ALA A 59 5.32 -4.86 3.92
C ALA A 59 3.93 -4.25 3.90
N GLN A 60 3.24 -4.24 5.05
CA GLN A 60 1.89 -3.70 5.23
C GLN A 60 1.93 -2.30 5.86
N THR A 61 1.07 -1.42 5.32
CA THR A 61 0.96 0.00 5.66
C THR A 61 -0.47 0.50 5.41
N GLY A 62 -0.69 1.82 5.47
CA GLY A 62 -1.94 2.46 5.08
C GLY A 62 -3.00 2.53 6.18
N ASP A 63 -2.64 2.30 7.45
CA ASP A 63 -3.53 2.63 8.57
C ASP A 63 -3.50 4.15 8.80
N VAL A 64 -4.41 4.85 8.14
CA VAL A 64 -4.49 6.32 8.20
C VAL A 64 -5.07 6.85 9.51
N ALA A 65 -5.68 5.99 10.35
CA ALA A 65 -6.27 6.41 11.62
C ALA A 65 -5.31 6.31 12.80
N ASN A 66 -4.39 5.33 12.80
CA ASN A 66 -3.45 5.11 13.92
C ASN A 66 -1.98 5.09 13.50
N GLY A 67 -1.69 5.02 12.20
CA GLY A 67 -0.36 4.80 11.67
C GLY A 67 0.41 6.06 11.29
N ASN A 68 -0.22 7.24 11.27
CA ASN A 68 0.45 8.49 10.94
C ASN A 68 1.42 8.89 12.07
N MET A 69 2.71 9.00 11.76
CA MET A 69 3.75 9.25 12.76
C MET A 69 3.86 10.71 13.20
N GLU A 70 3.11 11.62 12.58
CA GLU A 70 3.07 13.05 12.91
C GLU A 70 1.72 13.48 13.49
N SER A 71 0.67 12.66 13.37
CA SER A 71 -0.65 12.89 13.96
C SER A 71 -1.28 11.58 14.44
N ASP A 72 -1.78 11.54 15.67
CA ASP A 72 -2.54 10.41 16.21
C ASP A 72 -1.80 9.05 16.18
N PHE A 73 -0.47 9.10 16.22
CA PHE A 73 0.38 7.92 16.15
C PHE A 73 0.15 6.98 17.33
N ASN A 74 -0.25 5.75 17.05
CA ASN A 74 -0.33 4.69 18.03
C ASN A 74 0.10 3.35 17.44
N LEU A 75 1.39 3.03 17.58
CA LEU A 75 1.96 1.79 17.07
C LEU A 75 1.26 0.52 17.58
N ARG A 76 0.71 0.54 18.80
CA ARG A 76 -0.03 -0.62 19.35
C ARG A 76 -1.40 -0.82 18.71
N ARG A 77 -1.93 0.20 18.04
CA ARG A 77 -3.22 0.16 17.33
C ARG A 77 -3.07 0.17 15.81
N ALA A 78 -1.86 0.47 15.30
CA ALA A 78 -1.57 0.42 13.88
C ALA A 78 -1.86 -0.99 13.31
N GLY A 79 -2.64 -1.03 12.23
CA GLY A 79 -3.18 -2.25 11.64
C GLY A 79 -4.66 -2.48 11.96
N THR A 80 -5.26 -1.72 12.88
CA THR A 80 -6.69 -1.84 13.25
C THR A 80 -7.56 -0.71 12.71
N GLY A 81 -6.96 0.34 12.15
CA GLY A 81 -7.68 1.50 11.64
C GLY A 81 -7.93 1.47 10.14
N GLY A 82 -8.67 2.48 9.67
CA GLY A 82 -9.01 2.71 8.28
C GLY A 82 -9.28 4.19 8.03
N SER A 83 -9.65 4.53 6.80
CA SER A 83 -10.13 5.88 6.47
C SER A 83 -11.58 6.08 6.91
N GLU A 84 -12.07 7.33 6.81
CA GLU A 84 -13.47 7.69 7.04
C GLU A 84 -14.44 7.14 5.98
N HIS A 85 -13.91 6.62 4.88
CA HIS A 85 -14.70 6.07 3.79
C HIS A 85 -15.19 4.64 4.11
N PRO A 86 -16.31 4.19 3.49
CA PRO A 86 -16.81 2.84 3.70
C PRO A 86 -15.83 1.77 3.23
N ASP A 87 -15.99 0.56 3.74
CA ASP A 87 -15.24 -0.60 3.28
C ASP A 87 -15.54 -0.92 1.81
N LEU A 88 -14.54 -1.48 1.14
CA LEU A 88 -14.58 -1.86 -0.25
C LEU A 88 -14.94 -3.34 -0.39
N PRO A 89 -15.79 -3.70 -1.37
CA PRO A 89 -15.98 -5.09 -1.72
C PRO A 89 -14.70 -5.66 -2.32
N ALA A 90 -14.47 -6.95 -2.11
CA ALA A 90 -13.37 -7.65 -2.76
C ALA A 90 -13.49 -7.59 -4.29
N GLU A 91 -12.38 -7.22 -4.94
CA GLU A 91 -12.21 -7.25 -6.40
C GLU A 91 -11.17 -8.34 -6.73
N PHE A 92 -11.53 -9.60 -6.49
CA PHE A 92 -10.61 -10.72 -6.73
C PHE A 92 -10.39 -10.93 -8.23
N SER A 93 -9.15 -11.25 -8.61
CA SER A 93 -8.77 -11.44 -10.02
C SER A 93 -7.85 -12.65 -10.20
N GLY A 94 -7.48 -12.91 -11.45
CA GLY A 94 -6.47 -13.92 -11.80
C GLY A 94 -5.03 -13.43 -11.66
N ILE A 95 -4.80 -12.18 -11.25
CA ILE A 95 -3.45 -11.64 -11.09
C ILE A 95 -2.80 -12.32 -9.88
N PRO A 96 -1.60 -12.92 -10.06
CA PRO A 96 -0.89 -13.54 -8.95
C PRO A 96 -0.31 -12.49 -8.01
N HIS A 97 -0.20 -12.85 -6.73
CA HIS A 97 0.53 -12.10 -5.72
C HIS A 97 2.05 -12.33 -5.86
N ASP A 98 2.62 -11.90 -6.98
CA ASP A 98 4.07 -11.97 -7.21
C ASP A 98 4.81 -10.86 -6.45
N ARG A 99 6.13 -11.00 -6.33
CA ARG A 99 6.98 -9.94 -5.78
C ARG A 99 6.69 -8.59 -6.45
N GLY A 100 6.55 -7.55 -5.63
CA GLY A 100 6.26 -6.18 -6.05
C GLY A 100 4.78 -5.89 -6.30
N THR A 101 3.89 -6.88 -6.28
CA THR A 101 2.45 -6.61 -6.39
C THR A 101 1.90 -5.95 -5.12
N ILE A 102 0.87 -5.11 -5.30
CA ILE A 102 0.17 -4.39 -4.24
C ILE A 102 -1.15 -5.09 -3.96
N GLY A 103 -1.32 -5.56 -2.73
CA GLY A 103 -2.53 -6.23 -2.26
C GLY A 103 -3.31 -5.40 -1.25
N ALA A 104 -4.64 -5.48 -1.29
CA ALA A 104 -5.50 -4.82 -0.31
C ALA A 104 -5.49 -5.60 1.01
N ALA A 105 -5.17 -4.95 2.11
CA ALA A 105 -5.29 -5.56 3.43
C ALA A 105 -6.76 -5.52 3.88
N ARG A 106 -7.19 -6.56 4.58
CA ARG A 106 -8.58 -6.72 5.06
C ARG A 106 -8.61 -7.49 6.37
N SER A 107 -9.73 -7.40 7.07
CA SER A 107 -10.05 -8.28 8.19
C SER A 107 -10.53 -9.67 7.71
N SER A 108 -11.23 -10.40 8.58
CA SER A 108 -11.83 -11.71 8.24
C SER A 108 -12.84 -11.62 7.10
N SER A 109 -13.59 -10.52 7.00
CA SER A 109 -14.53 -10.30 5.91
C SER A 109 -13.79 -9.98 4.60
N PRO A 110 -14.08 -10.68 3.48
CA PRO A 110 -13.56 -10.31 2.15
C PRO A 110 -13.82 -8.85 1.77
N ASN A 111 -14.95 -8.29 2.22
CA ASN A 111 -15.42 -6.94 1.88
C ASN A 111 -15.10 -5.92 2.99
N SER A 112 -13.93 -6.05 3.63
CA SER A 112 -13.49 -5.15 4.71
C SER A 112 -12.17 -4.44 4.40
N ALA A 113 -11.75 -4.46 3.13
CA ALA A 113 -10.62 -3.63 2.71
C ALA A 113 -11.01 -2.16 2.82
N ASN A 114 -10.10 -1.32 3.29
CA ASN A 114 -10.37 0.10 3.48
C ASN A 114 -9.22 0.97 2.93
N SER A 115 -8.27 1.37 3.78
CA SER A 115 -7.09 2.17 3.40
C SER A 115 -5.79 1.38 3.46
N GLN A 116 -5.77 0.27 4.19
CA GLN A 116 -4.56 -0.51 4.39
C GLN A 116 -4.22 -1.36 3.17
N PHE A 117 -2.92 -1.49 2.90
CA PHE A 117 -2.40 -2.29 1.80
C PHE A 117 -1.03 -2.86 2.12
N PHE A 118 -0.59 -3.81 1.30
CA PHE A 118 0.72 -4.42 1.44
C PHE A 118 1.44 -4.55 0.10
N ILE A 119 2.77 -4.51 0.17
CA ILE A 119 3.67 -4.75 -0.96
C ILE A 119 4.34 -6.11 -0.77
N ASN A 120 4.23 -7.01 -1.75
CA ASN A 120 4.81 -8.35 -1.65
C ASN A 120 6.33 -8.33 -1.83
N PHE A 121 7.08 -8.91 -0.88
CA PHE A 121 8.53 -9.10 -0.98
C PHE A 121 8.90 -10.32 -1.81
N SER A 122 7.99 -11.26 -1.96
CA SER A 122 8.19 -12.55 -2.61
C SER A 122 6.90 -12.99 -3.29
N ASP A 123 6.98 -14.10 -4.01
CA ASP A 123 5.83 -14.71 -4.63
C ASP A 123 4.95 -15.38 -3.55
N ASN A 124 3.82 -14.76 -3.26
CA ASN A 124 2.88 -15.15 -2.21
C ASN A 124 1.63 -15.79 -2.81
N HIS A 125 1.82 -16.79 -3.67
CA HIS A 125 0.73 -17.39 -4.45
C HIS A 125 -0.40 -18.00 -3.61
N PHE A 126 -0.14 -18.29 -2.34
CA PHE A 126 -1.17 -18.72 -1.39
C PHE A 126 -2.24 -17.64 -1.13
N LEU A 127 -1.97 -16.37 -1.44
CA LEU A 127 -2.95 -15.27 -1.38
C LEU A 127 -3.82 -15.15 -2.64
N ASN A 128 -3.46 -15.85 -3.72
CA ASN A 128 -4.16 -15.74 -5.01
C ASN A 128 -5.65 -16.05 -4.86
N ARG A 129 -6.49 -15.21 -5.48
CA ARG A 129 -7.97 -15.29 -5.43
C ARG A 129 -8.57 -15.14 -4.01
N GLN A 130 -7.77 -14.76 -3.02
CA GLN A 130 -8.22 -14.50 -1.64
C GLN A 130 -8.03 -13.04 -1.20
N TYR A 131 -7.19 -12.31 -1.94
CA TYR A 131 -6.89 -10.90 -1.75
C TYR A 131 -6.93 -10.18 -3.10
N THR A 132 -7.29 -8.91 -3.07
CA THR A 132 -7.35 -8.06 -4.25
C THR A 132 -5.96 -7.52 -4.57
N VAL A 133 -5.43 -7.87 -5.74
CA VAL A 133 -4.28 -7.19 -6.34
C VAL A 133 -4.79 -6.01 -7.16
N TYR A 134 -4.27 -4.81 -6.90
CA TYR A 134 -4.73 -3.58 -7.56
C TYR A 134 -3.60 -2.65 -8.03
N GLY A 135 -2.35 -3.09 -7.92
CA GLY A 135 -1.19 -2.37 -8.42
C GLY A 135 0.09 -3.20 -8.37
N ARG A 136 1.19 -2.64 -8.86
CA ARG A 136 2.53 -3.23 -8.78
C ARG A 136 3.63 -2.17 -8.74
N VAL A 137 4.72 -2.47 -8.06
CA VAL A 137 5.94 -1.67 -8.09
C VAL A 137 6.58 -1.79 -9.47
N ILE A 138 6.80 -0.65 -10.13
CA ILE A 138 7.52 -0.56 -11.41
C ILE A 138 8.93 0.04 -11.25
N LYS A 139 9.23 0.69 -10.13
CA LYS A 139 10.55 1.24 -9.78
C LYS A 139 10.70 1.33 -8.25
N GLY A 140 11.92 1.14 -7.74
CA GLY A 140 12.25 1.38 -6.34
C GLY A 140 11.96 0.20 -5.42
N MET A 141 11.87 -1.03 -5.97
CA MET A 141 11.68 -2.23 -5.15
C MET A 141 12.82 -2.42 -4.14
N GLU A 142 14.04 -2.00 -4.49
CA GLU A 142 15.22 -1.98 -3.62
C GLU A 142 15.06 -1.08 -2.39
N HIS A 143 14.18 -0.07 -2.45
CA HIS A 143 13.84 0.78 -1.31
C HIS A 143 12.80 0.10 -0.42
N VAL A 144 11.84 -0.62 -1.03
CA VAL A 144 10.87 -1.44 -0.29
C VAL A 144 11.61 -2.53 0.51
N ASP A 145 12.60 -3.20 -0.11
CA ASP A 145 13.37 -4.26 0.55
C ASP A 145 14.06 -3.80 1.85
N LYS A 146 14.49 -2.54 1.89
CA LYS A 146 15.17 -1.91 3.04
C LYS A 146 14.23 -1.49 4.17
N ILE A 147 12.91 -1.56 3.98
CA ILE A 147 11.95 -1.25 5.03
C ILE A 147 12.22 -2.15 6.24
N THR A 148 12.31 -1.51 7.41
CA THR A 148 12.60 -2.14 8.70
C THR A 148 11.59 -3.24 9.02
N LYS A 149 12.08 -4.46 9.28
CA LYS A 149 11.25 -5.65 9.56
C LYS A 149 10.71 -5.64 10.99
N GLY A 150 9.54 -6.24 11.20
CA GLY A 150 8.91 -6.46 12.51
C GLY A 150 7.37 -6.47 12.49
N GLU A 151 6.76 -6.98 13.56
CA GLU A 151 5.31 -7.07 13.75
C GLU A 151 4.86 -6.65 15.17
N PRO A 152 4.87 -5.34 15.52
CA PRO A 152 5.39 -4.23 14.73
C PRO A 152 6.92 -4.05 14.88
N PRO A 153 7.58 -3.34 13.95
CA PRO A 153 8.98 -2.93 14.12
C PRO A 153 9.14 -1.97 15.31
N ALA A 154 10.29 -2.02 15.99
CA ALA A 154 10.56 -1.11 17.13
C ALA A 154 10.64 0.36 16.69
N ASN A 155 11.23 0.61 15.52
CA ASN A 155 11.26 1.91 14.86
C ASN A 155 10.77 1.71 13.41
N PRO A 156 9.45 1.77 13.17
CA PRO A 156 8.91 1.52 11.85
C PRO A 156 9.29 2.66 10.88
N ASP A 157 9.57 2.28 9.63
CA ASP A 157 9.68 3.26 8.55
C ASP A 157 8.31 3.78 8.15
N ARG A 158 8.26 4.86 7.37
CA ARG A 158 7.02 5.49 6.92
C ARG A 158 7.05 5.92 5.47
N MET A 159 5.87 6.06 4.90
CA MET A 159 5.66 6.77 3.65
C MET A 159 5.79 8.26 3.94
N ILE A 160 6.93 8.87 3.61
CA ILE A 160 7.16 10.31 3.86
C ILE A 160 6.10 11.12 3.12
N THR A 161 5.89 10.79 1.84
CA THR A 161 4.77 11.32 1.04
C THR A 161 4.21 10.24 0.13
N VAL A 162 2.94 10.36 -0.21
CA VAL A 162 2.29 9.56 -1.26
C VAL A 162 1.55 10.48 -2.23
N ARG A 163 1.86 10.41 -3.52
CA ARG A 163 1.33 11.33 -4.54
C ARG A 163 0.85 10.56 -5.76
N VAL A 164 -0.19 11.07 -6.42
CA VAL A 164 -0.53 10.65 -7.79
C VAL A 164 0.46 11.35 -8.72
N ALA A 165 1.09 10.60 -9.64
CA ALA A 165 2.15 11.14 -10.49
C ALA A 165 1.66 12.32 -11.35
N ALA A 166 0.41 12.29 -11.80
CA ALA A 166 -0.21 13.39 -12.55
C ALA A 166 -0.31 14.72 -11.77
N ASP A 167 -0.34 14.68 -10.43
CA ASP A 167 -0.51 15.87 -9.59
C ASP A 167 0.84 16.52 -9.20
N VAL A 168 1.97 15.92 -9.61
CA VAL A 168 3.34 16.37 -9.23
C VAL A 168 4.27 16.55 -10.44
N ALA A 169 3.77 16.33 -11.66
CA ALA A 169 4.50 16.48 -12.92
C ALA A 169 4.48 17.93 -13.45
#